data_AF-A0A100WHX9-F1
#
_entry.id   AF-A0A100WHX9-F1
#
_cell.length_a   1.000
_cell.length_b   1.000
_cell.length_c   1.000
_cell.angle_alpha   90.00
_cell.angle_beta   90.00
_cell.angle_gamma   90.00
#
_symmetry.space_group_name_H-M   'P 1'
#
loop_
_entity.id
_entity.type
_entity.pdbx_description
1 polymer ?
#
loop_
_entity_poly.entity_id
_entity_poly.type
_entity_poly.pdbx_seq_one_letter_code
_entity_poly.pdbx_strand_id
1 'polypeptide(L)'
;MADDQQPCPPDPEYDAGGVPTFDAVREKIENRFGTAIGATELAQETPEGRSVAEQYERRQEAAAERLRQIRESMGQPDARPEEPSDA
;
A
#
# COMPACT_ATOMS: atom_id res chain seq x y z
N MET A 1 -62.97 13.94 -3.39
CA MET A 1 -61.88 13.06 -2.92
C MET A 1 -60.64 13.92 -2.92
N ALA A 2 -60.33 14.54 -1.78
CA ALA A 2 -59.10 15.30 -1.63
C ALA A 2 -57.96 14.27 -1.58
N ASP A 3 -56.99 14.42 -2.48
CA ASP A 3 -55.73 13.68 -2.42
C ASP A 3 -55.06 14.03 -1.08
N ASP A 4 -55.08 13.07 -0.18
CA ASP A 4 -54.44 13.12 1.13
C ASP A 4 -52.94 12.92 0.91
N GLN A 5 -52.27 13.97 0.45
CA GLN A 5 -50.84 13.97 0.23
C GLN A 5 -50.14 14.16 1.58
N GLN A 6 -50.20 13.11 2.41
CA GLN A 6 -49.29 12.99 3.55
C GLN A 6 -47.87 12.98 3.00
N PRO A 7 -47.00 13.95 3.38
CA PRO A 7 -45.61 13.89 2.97
C PRO A 7 -45.00 12.62 3.56
N CYS A 8 -44.49 11.75 2.68
CA CYS A 8 -43.63 10.66 3.08
C CYS A 8 -42.55 11.23 4.01
N PRO A 9 -42.31 10.65 5.20
CA PRO A 9 -41.22 11.10 6.05
C PRO A 9 -39.93 11.09 5.21
N PRO A 10 -39.09 12.13 5.28
CA PRO A 10 -37.85 12.16 4.52
C PRO A 10 -37.05 10.90 4.84
N ASP A 11 -36.51 10.25 3.81
CA ASP A 11 -35.56 9.17 4.03
C ASP A 11 -34.43 9.73 4.92
N PRO A 12 -34.00 9.02 5.98
CA PRO A 12 -32.93 9.52 6.83
C PRO A 12 -31.64 9.81 6.04
N GLU A 13 -31.51 9.19 4.86
CA GLU A 13 -30.36 9.32 3.97
C GLU A 13 -30.48 10.50 2.96
N TYR A 14 -31.70 10.91 2.58
CA TYR A 14 -31.95 11.95 1.57
C TYR A 14 -33.14 12.85 1.92
N ASP A 15 -33.01 14.15 1.70
CA ASP A 15 -34.12 15.09 1.83
C ASP A 15 -35.16 14.94 0.70
N ALA A 16 -36.27 15.68 0.81
CA ALA A 16 -37.36 15.65 -0.18
C ALA A 16 -36.94 16.14 -1.58
N GLY A 17 -35.80 16.84 -1.70
CA GLY A 17 -35.19 17.25 -2.97
C GLY A 17 -34.18 16.23 -3.52
N GLY A 18 -33.97 15.10 -2.83
CA GLY A 18 -32.99 14.08 -3.19
C GLY A 18 -31.54 14.46 -2.83
N VAL A 19 -31.33 15.49 -2.00
CA VAL A 19 -30.00 15.87 -1.51
C VAL A 19 -29.68 15.04 -0.26
N PRO A 20 -28.48 14.44 -0.16
CA PRO A 20 -28.08 13.72 1.04
C PRO A 20 -28.11 14.61 2.28
N THR A 21 -28.62 14.07 3.39
CA THR A 21 -28.64 14.80 4.66
C THR A 21 -27.22 14.94 5.23
N PHE A 22 -27.00 15.91 6.11
CA PHE A 22 -25.70 16.08 6.77
C PHE A 22 -25.31 14.84 7.58
N ASP A 23 -26.27 14.25 8.30
CA ASP A 23 -26.03 13.05 9.10
C ASP A 23 -25.65 11.85 8.22
N ALA A 24 -26.29 11.67 7.07
CA ALA A 24 -25.95 10.63 6.11
C ALA A 24 -24.53 10.77 5.54
N VAL A 25 -24.13 12.00 5.21
CA VAL A 25 -22.76 12.28 4.74
C VAL A 25 -21.74 12.03 5.86
N ARG A 26 -22.04 12.45 7.09
CA ARG A 26 -21.17 12.23 8.26
C ARG A 26 -20.96 10.73 8.49
N GLU A 27 -22.03 9.97 8.60
CA GLU A 27 -21.98 8.52 8.83
C GLU A 27 -21.19 7.81 7.71
N LYS A 28 -21.41 8.21 6.46
CA LYS A 28 -20.68 7.67 5.31
C LYS A 28 -19.19 7.97 5.35
N ILE A 29 -18.79 9.15 5.83
CA ILE A 29 -17.38 9.52 6.02
C ILE A 29 -16.78 8.69 7.15
N GLU A 30 -17.45 8.57 8.28
CA GLU A 30 -17.00 7.79 9.44
C GLU A 30 -16.80 6.32 9.07
N ASN A 31 -17.76 5.72 8.36
CA ASN A 31 -17.67 4.33 7.88
C ASN A 31 -16.49 4.13 6.92
N ARG A 32 -16.30 5.05 5.97
CA ARG A 32 -15.15 4.99 5.03
C ARG A 32 -13.83 5.18 5.74
N PHE A 33 -13.76 6.10 6.70
CA PHE A 33 -12.56 6.36 7.48
C PHE A 33 -12.18 5.14 8.33
N GLY A 34 -13.14 4.55 9.05
CA GLY A 34 -12.92 3.31 9.82
C GLY A 34 -12.46 2.15 8.93
N THR A 35 -13.05 2.01 7.74
CA THR A 35 -12.62 0.99 6.76
C THR A 35 -11.21 1.26 6.24
N ALA A 36 -10.88 2.52 5.92
CA ALA A 36 -9.58 2.88 5.36
C ALA A 36 -8.42 2.61 6.32
N ILE A 37 -8.63 2.75 7.62
CA ILE A 37 -7.60 2.45 8.64
C ILE A 37 -7.13 0.98 8.54
N GLY A 38 -8.04 0.03 8.33
CA GLY A 38 -7.71 -1.40 8.26
C GLY A 38 -7.50 -1.95 6.85
N ALA A 39 -7.96 -1.25 5.82
CA ALA A 39 -7.97 -1.76 4.45
C ALA A 39 -6.56 -2.02 3.89
N THR A 40 -5.56 -1.24 4.29
CA THR A 40 -4.19 -1.40 3.78
C THR A 40 -3.56 -2.70 4.27
N GLU A 41 -3.71 -3.03 5.56
CA GLU A 41 -3.21 -4.28 6.15
C GLU A 41 -3.88 -5.49 5.50
N LEU A 42 -5.22 -5.45 5.38
CA LEU A 42 -6.00 -6.49 4.69
C LEU A 42 -5.57 -6.66 3.23
N ALA A 43 -5.31 -5.57 2.51
CA ALA A 43 -4.85 -5.61 1.13
C ALA A 43 -3.45 -6.25 1.02
N GLN A 44 -2.57 -6.03 1.99
CA GLN A 44 -1.24 -6.66 2.02
C GLN A 44 -1.32 -8.18 2.27
N GLU A 45 -2.29 -8.64 3.06
CA GLU A 45 -2.46 -10.07 3.37
C GLU A 45 -3.06 -10.90 2.20
N THR A 46 -3.63 -10.22 1.20
CA THR A 46 -4.10 -10.88 -0.02
C THR A 46 -2.98 -11.66 -0.73
N PRO A 47 -3.30 -12.75 -1.45
CA PRO A 47 -2.31 -13.48 -2.25
C PRO A 47 -1.55 -12.57 -3.23
N GLU A 48 -2.24 -11.63 -3.86
CA GLU A 48 -1.66 -10.64 -4.77
C GLU A 48 -0.72 -9.69 -4.02
N GLY A 49 -1.12 -9.16 -2.87
CA GLY A 49 -0.31 -8.30 -2.01
C GLY A 49 0.99 -8.97 -1.57
N ARG A 50 0.90 -10.23 -1.11
CA ARG A 50 2.06 -11.04 -0.75
C ARG A 50 3.00 -11.27 -1.93
N SER A 51 2.47 -11.54 -3.12
CA SER A 51 3.30 -11.75 -4.32
C SER A 51 4.10 -10.51 -4.73
N VAL A 52 3.54 -9.31 -4.54
CA VAL A 52 4.21 -8.04 -4.82
C VAL A 52 5.32 -7.78 -3.79
N ALA A 53 5.05 -8.06 -2.51
CA ALA A 53 6.06 -7.96 -1.45
C ALA A 53 7.25 -8.91 -1.72
N GLU A 54 6.99 -10.17 -2.05
CA GLU A 54 8.03 -11.15 -2.40
C GLU A 54 8.85 -10.74 -3.63
N GLN A 55 8.23 -10.13 -4.64
CA GLN A 55 8.96 -9.60 -5.80
C GLN A 55 9.83 -8.39 -5.43
N TYR A 56 9.37 -7.55 -4.51
CA TYR A 56 10.15 -6.44 -4.00
C TYR A 56 11.36 -6.95 -3.20
N GLU A 57 11.15 -7.87 -2.26
CA GLU A 57 12.22 -8.48 -1.46
C GLU A 57 13.29 -9.14 -2.32
N ARG A 58 12.89 -9.98 -3.29
CA ARG A 58 13.83 -10.61 -4.25
C ARG A 58 14.69 -9.59 -5.01
N ARG A 59 14.10 -8.44 -5.40
CA ARG A 59 14.85 -7.36 -6.06
C ARG A 59 15.85 -6.71 -5.11
N GLN A 60 15.46 -6.48 -3.86
CA GLN A 60 16.33 -5.90 -2.85
C GLN A 60 17.49 -6.84 -2.49
N GLU A 61 17.24 -8.13 -2.37
CA GLU A 61 18.27 -9.15 -2.14
C GLU A 61 19.26 -9.22 -3.31
N ALA A 62 18.76 -9.26 -4.55
CA ALA A 62 19.60 -9.26 -5.74
C ALA A 62 20.46 -7.99 -5.85
N ALA A 63 19.89 -6.82 -5.52
CA ALA A 63 20.63 -5.57 -5.47
C ALA A 63 21.71 -5.59 -4.38
N ALA A 64 21.38 -6.08 -3.18
CA ALA A 64 22.33 -6.19 -2.08
C ALA A 64 23.49 -7.15 -2.41
N GLU A 65 23.20 -8.29 -3.01
CA GLU A 65 24.21 -9.24 -3.49
C GLU A 65 25.12 -8.61 -4.54
N ARG A 66 24.55 -7.88 -5.51
CA ARG A 66 25.35 -7.21 -6.52
C ARG A 66 26.28 -6.16 -5.92
N LEU A 67 25.81 -5.40 -4.93
CA LEU A 67 26.64 -4.42 -4.21
C LEU A 67 27.77 -5.08 -3.42
N ARG A 68 27.53 -6.27 -2.83
CA ARG A 68 28.59 -7.06 -2.15
C ARG A 68 29.69 -7.44 -3.14
N GLN A 69 29.32 -8.02 -4.29
CA GLN A 69 30.28 -8.40 -5.33
C GLN A 69 31.11 -7.21 -5.83
N ILE A 70 30.49 -6.05 -6.03
CA ILE A 70 31.20 -4.84 -6.44
C ILE A 70 32.23 -4.44 -5.38
N ARG A 71 31.83 -4.43 -4.11
CA ARG A 71 32.73 -4.09 -2.99
C ARG A 71 33.92 -5.05 -2.91
N GLU A 72 33.69 -6.34 -3.08
CA GLU A 72 34.75 -7.35 -3.13
C GLU A 72 35.70 -7.12 -4.31
N SER A 73 35.16 -6.83 -5.51
CA SER A 73 35.98 -6.54 -6.69
C SER A 73 36.82 -5.27 -6.56
N MET A 74 36.36 -4.28 -5.77
CA MET A 74 37.14 -3.07 -5.46
C MET A 74 38.16 -3.28 -4.33
N GLY A 75 37.92 -4.26 -3.45
CA GLY A 75 38.75 -4.56 -2.29
C GLY A 75 39.90 -5.53 -2.55
N GLN A 76 39.96 -6.17 -3.72
CA GLN A 76 41.15 -6.88 -4.20
C GLN A 76 42.03 -5.95 -5.02
N PRO A 77 43.05 -5.29 -4.43
CA PRO A 77 44.17 -4.80 -5.22
C PRO A 77 44.85 -6.02 -5.84
N ASP A 78 45.19 -5.94 -7.12
CA ASP A 78 46.04 -6.91 -7.83
C ASP A 78 47.06 -7.51 -6.85
N ALA A 79 46.92 -8.81 -6.57
CA ALA A 79 47.94 -9.57 -5.89
C ALA A 79 49.17 -9.58 -6.81
N ARG A 80 50.00 -8.54 -6.69
CA ARG A 80 51.31 -8.50 -7.33
C ARG A 80 52.05 -9.74 -6.83
N PRO A 81 52.48 -10.66 -7.71
CA PRO A 81 53.35 -11.73 -7.29
C PRO A 81 54.65 -11.07 -6.81
N GLU A 82 54.89 -11.09 -5.51
CA GLU A 82 56.18 -10.75 -4.92
C GLU A 82 57.20 -11.71 -5.54
N GLU A 83 58.05 -11.20 -6.43
CA GLU A 83 59.16 -11.95 -7.00
C GLU A 83 60.08 -12.42 -5.85
N PRO A 84 60.49 -13.70 -5.81
CA PRO A 84 61.46 -14.13 -4.83
C PRO A 84 62.79 -13.41 -5.10
N SER A 85 63.22 -12.63 -4.11
CA SER A 85 64.51 -11.94 -4.07
C SER A 85 65.65 -12.96 -4.04
N ASP A 86 66.06 -13.47 -5.20
CA ASP A 86 67.37 -14.07 -5.41
C ASP A 86 68.39 -12.94 -5.68
N ALA A 87 69.15 -12.57 -4.64
CA ALA A 87 70.47 -11.94 -4.71
C ALA A 87 71.15 -11.91 -3.33
#